data_AF-A0A9P6GGH2-F1
#
_entry.id   AF-A0A9P6GGH2-F1
#
_cell.length_a   1.000
_cell.length_b   1.000
_cell.length_c   1.000
_cell.angle_alpha   90.00
_cell.angle_beta   90.00
_cell.angle_gamma   90.00
#
_symmetry.space_group_name_H-M   'P 1'
#
loop_
_entity.id
_entity.type
_entity.pdbx_description
1 polymer ?
#
loop_
_entity_poly.entity_id
_entity_poly.type
_entity_poly.pdbx_seq_one_letter_code
_entity_poly.pdbx_strand_id
1 'polypeptide(L)'
;MATDSHQDIGPDAASIPETAKAKVATPPCEVVKQYKSQGQWTLHRLASSSDIFCVQCNKRKKSKLVAIRHNQWDDLCCNACYGLSYRRQSEVRGNEF
;
A
#
# COMPACT_ATOMS: atom_id res chain seq x y z
N MET A 1 -44.74 -32.15 -29.55
CA MET A 1 -44.18 -31.62 -30.82
C MET A 1 -43.57 -30.26 -30.54
N ALA A 2 -42.42 -29.95 -31.17
CA ALA A 2 -41.60 -28.74 -31.00
C ALA A 2 -42.39 -27.44 -31.32
N THR A 3 -42.02 -26.23 -30.87
CA THR A 3 -40.79 -25.47 -31.17
C THR A 3 -40.68 -24.17 -30.33
N ASP A 4 -39.46 -23.61 -30.28
CA ASP A 4 -39.10 -22.16 -30.28
C ASP A 4 -39.37 -21.30 -29.02
N SER A 5 -38.53 -20.37 -28.54
CA SER A 5 -37.26 -19.80 -29.00
C SER A 5 -36.49 -19.14 -27.85
N HIS A 6 -35.22 -18.83 -28.15
CA HIS A 6 -34.21 -18.09 -27.39
C HIS A 6 -34.62 -16.69 -26.90
N GLN A 7 -34.17 -16.32 -25.69
CA GLN A 7 -33.56 -15.03 -25.30
C GLN A 7 -32.56 -15.38 -24.16
N ASP A 8 -31.24 -15.46 -24.35
CA ASP A 8 -30.24 -14.39 -24.52
C ASP A 8 -30.58 -13.07 -23.83
N ILE A 9 -30.15 -12.91 -22.57
CA ILE A 9 -29.49 -11.69 -22.05
C ILE A 9 -28.46 -12.18 -21.00
N GLY A 10 -27.19 -11.85 -21.23
CA GLY A 10 -26.02 -12.45 -20.57
C GLY A 10 -25.80 -12.09 -19.09
N PRO A 11 -24.89 -12.82 -18.42
CA PRO A 11 -24.44 -12.49 -17.08
C PRO A 11 -23.34 -11.43 -17.17
N ASP A 12 -23.71 -10.15 -17.24
CA ASP A 12 -22.73 -9.10 -17.01
C ASP A 12 -22.43 -9.01 -15.51
N ALA A 13 -21.42 -9.81 -15.16
CA ALA A 13 -20.33 -9.48 -14.26
C ALA A 13 -20.63 -8.36 -13.25
N ALA A 14 -20.69 -8.79 -11.98
CA ALA A 14 -20.15 -8.09 -10.83
C ALA A 14 -19.92 -6.58 -11.03
N SER A 15 -20.81 -5.77 -10.44
CA SER A 15 -20.47 -4.41 -10.07
C SER A 15 -19.23 -4.44 -9.17
N ILE A 16 -18.06 -4.36 -9.79
CA ILE A 16 -16.82 -3.95 -9.15
C ILE A 16 -17.03 -2.45 -8.95
N PRO A 17 -17.17 -1.95 -7.70
CA PRO A 17 -17.07 -0.53 -7.48
C PRO A 17 -15.68 -0.11 -7.94
N GLU A 18 -15.71 0.66 -9.03
CA GLU A 18 -14.71 1.53 -9.59
C GLU A 18 -13.49 1.68 -8.68
N THR A 19 -12.45 0.95 -9.06
CA THR A 19 -11.05 1.14 -8.70
C THR A 19 -10.82 2.53 -8.16
N ALA A 20 -10.62 2.60 -6.83
CA ALA A 20 -10.18 3.78 -6.13
C ALA A 20 -9.08 4.43 -6.97
N LYS A 21 -9.43 5.57 -7.58
CA LYS A 21 -8.53 6.39 -8.38
C LYS A 21 -7.30 6.61 -7.51
N ALA A 22 -6.24 5.84 -7.80
CA ALA A 22 -4.98 5.94 -7.11
C ALA A 22 -4.49 7.36 -7.37
N LYS A 23 -4.76 8.24 -6.42
CA LYS A 23 -4.07 9.51 -6.33
C LYS A 23 -2.64 9.07 -6.14
N VAL A 24 -1.86 9.10 -7.23
CA VAL A 24 -0.45 8.74 -7.21
C VAL A 24 0.20 9.81 -6.35
N ALA A 25 0.15 9.59 -5.04
CA ALA A 25 0.75 10.47 -4.06
C ALA A 25 2.21 10.56 -4.47
N THR A 26 2.64 11.77 -4.78
CA THR A 26 4.00 12.01 -5.24
C THR A 26 4.92 11.89 -4.03
N PRO A 27 6.08 11.22 -4.14
CA PRO A 27 7.02 11.17 -3.04
C PRO A 27 7.40 12.60 -2.62
N PRO A 28 7.57 12.86 -1.31
CA PRO A 28 7.83 14.21 -0.80
C PRO A 28 9.17 14.78 -1.27
N CYS A 29 10.07 13.93 -1.76
CA CYS A 29 11.34 14.28 -2.38
C CYS A 29 11.79 13.13 -3.30
N GLU A 30 12.84 13.37 -4.07
CA GLU A 30 13.49 12.34 -4.88
C GLU A 30 13.89 11.12 -4.03
N VAL A 31 13.53 9.93 -4.49
CA VAL A 31 13.86 8.66 -3.86
C VAL A 31 15.20 8.19 -4.40
N VAL A 32 16.24 8.26 -3.58
CA VAL A 32 17.60 7.80 -3.94
C VAL A 32 17.70 6.29 -3.94
N LYS A 33 16.97 5.62 -3.03
CA LYS A 33 17.05 4.16 -2.92
C LYS A 33 15.73 3.57 -2.47
N GLN A 34 15.30 2.54 -3.17
CA GLN A 34 14.22 1.68 -2.74
C GLN A 34 14.82 0.37 -2.20
N TYR A 35 14.40 -0.05 -1.02
CA TYR A 35 14.75 -1.35 -0.45
C TYR A 35 13.72 -2.40 -0.88
N LYS A 36 14.07 -3.69 -0.74
CA LYS A 36 13.11 -4.77 -1.00
C LYS A 36 11.87 -4.60 -0.14
N SER A 37 10.70 -4.74 -0.76
CA SER A 37 9.41 -4.77 -0.09
C SER A 37 9.36 -5.96 0.88
N GLN A 38 8.88 -5.70 2.08
CA GLN A 38 8.71 -6.65 3.16
C GLN A 38 7.23 -6.73 3.51
N GLY A 39 6.56 -7.77 3.01
CA GLY A 39 5.10 -7.88 3.10
C GLY A 39 4.42 -6.72 2.38
N GLN A 40 3.62 -5.95 3.11
CA GLN A 40 2.87 -4.80 2.58
C GLN A 40 3.66 -3.48 2.63
N TRP A 41 4.87 -3.49 3.19
CA TRP A 41 5.65 -2.29 3.43
C TRP A 41 6.90 -2.26 2.56
N THR A 42 7.21 -1.10 2.00
CA THR A 42 8.45 -0.87 1.25
C THR A 42 9.20 0.28 1.88
N LEU A 43 10.47 0.08 2.24
CA LEU A 43 11.31 1.14 2.76
C LEU A 43 11.97 1.92 1.60
N HIS A 44 11.90 3.24 1.67
CA HIS A 44 12.50 4.16 0.72
C HIS A 44 13.43 5.14 1.43
N ARG A 45 14.54 5.46 0.76
CA ARG A 45 15.49 6.50 1.15
C ARG A 45 15.34 7.69 0.23
N LEU A 46 15.06 8.85 0.81
CA LEU A 46 14.96 10.13 0.13
C LEU A 46 16.35 10.78 0.01
N ALA A 47 16.53 11.61 -1.01
CA ALA A 47 17.74 12.41 -1.21
C ALA A 47 17.98 13.38 -0.06
N SER A 48 16.90 14.03 0.37
CA SER A 48 16.90 15.06 1.39
C SER A 48 15.96 14.71 2.54
N SER A 49 16.30 15.21 3.73
CA SER A 49 15.44 15.02 4.91
C SER A 49 14.14 15.77 4.70
N SER A 50 13.06 15.03 4.50
CA SER A 50 11.74 15.59 4.21
C SER A 50 10.83 15.46 5.41
N ASP A 51 9.91 16.38 5.56
CA ASP A 51 8.84 16.27 6.54
C ASP A 51 7.85 15.20 6.09
N ILE A 52 7.89 14.06 6.76
CA ILE A 52 6.99 12.94 6.55
C ILE A 52 5.97 12.90 7.67
N PHE A 53 4.71 12.65 7.34
CA PHE A 53 3.67 12.39 8.35
C PHE A 53 3.54 10.89 8.55
N CYS A 54 3.87 10.39 9.74
CA CYS A 54 3.76 8.96 10.02
C CYS A 54 2.34 8.60 10.45
N VAL A 55 1.60 7.84 9.64
CA VAL A 55 0.21 7.42 9.93
C VAL A 55 0.11 6.47 11.13
N GLN A 56 1.21 5.80 11.51
CA GLN A 56 1.24 4.88 12.66
C GLN A 56 1.34 5.60 14.01
N CYS A 57 2.06 6.72 14.06
CA CYS A 57 2.25 7.47 15.31
C CYS A 57 1.66 8.88 15.28
N ASN A 58 1.01 9.25 14.16
CA ASN A 58 0.39 10.55 13.90
C ASN A 58 1.31 11.75 14.20
N LYS A 59 2.60 11.59 13.93
CA LYS A 59 3.62 12.63 14.14
C LYS A 59 4.30 12.98 12.84
N ARG A 60 4.50 14.29 12.61
CA ARG A 60 5.42 14.79 11.58
C ARG A 60 6.85 14.53 12.03
N LYS A 61 7.65 13.96 11.15
CA LYS A 61 9.06 13.67 11.39
C LYS A 61 9.86 14.10 10.19
N LYS A 62 10.99 14.75 10.44
CA LYS A 62 11.95 15.05 9.38
C LYS A 62 12.92 13.88 9.25
N SER A 63 12.84 13.14 8.15
CA SER A 63 13.64 11.93 7.94
C SER A 63 14.02 11.76 6.48
N LYS A 64 15.16 11.09 6.25
CA LYS A 64 15.57 10.59 4.93
C LYS A 64 15.06 9.18 4.66
N LEU A 65 14.54 8.48 5.66
CA LEU A 65 14.03 7.12 5.55
C LEU A 65 12.54 7.10 5.89
N VAL A 66 11.75 6.57 4.96
CA VAL A 66 10.30 6.46 5.06
C VAL A 66 9.86 5.13 4.48
N ALA A 67 8.94 4.46 5.16
CA ALA A 67 8.29 3.28 4.63
C ALA A 67 6.92 3.65 4.08
N ILE A 68 6.55 3.11 2.92
CA ILE A 68 5.23 3.25 2.33
C ILE A 68 4.49 1.91 2.38
N ARG A 69 3.18 1.96 2.52
CA ARG A 69 2.32 0.76 2.48
C ARG A 69 1.71 0.59 1.10
N HIS A 70 1.71 -0.62 0.54
CA HIS A 70 1.13 -0.93 -0.78
C HIS A 70 1.62 0.00 -1.91
N ASN A 71 2.86 0.49 -1.83
CA ASN A 71 3.42 1.48 -2.75
C ASN A 71 2.63 2.81 -2.82
N GLN A 72 1.87 3.14 -1.78
CA GLN A 72 1.13 4.40 -1.66
C GLN A 72 1.90 5.38 -0.77
N TRP A 73 2.25 6.55 -1.33
CA TRP A 73 2.93 7.63 -0.60
C TRP A 73 2.01 8.44 0.32
N ASP A 74 0.72 8.12 0.38
CA ASP A 74 -0.22 8.68 1.35
C ASP A 74 -0.06 7.98 2.72
N ASP A 75 0.22 6.67 2.69
CA ASP A 75 0.44 5.82 3.87
C ASP A 75 1.93 5.78 4.26
N LEU A 76 2.45 6.94 4.66
CA LEU A 76 3.84 7.05 5.11
C LEU A 76 4.00 6.56 6.56
N CYS A 77 5.08 5.83 6.79
CA CYS A 77 5.46 5.31 8.09
C CYS A 77 6.93 5.65 8.38
N CYS A 78 7.20 6.14 9.58
CA CYS A 78 8.57 6.42 9.98
C CYS A 78 9.36 5.13 10.24
N ASN A 79 10.68 5.16 10.03
CA ASN A 79 11.55 4.00 10.22
C ASN A 79 11.38 3.29 11.58
N ALA A 80 11.14 4.06 12.66
CA ALA A 80 10.91 3.50 13.99
C ALA A 80 9.60 2.68 14.07
N CYS A 81 8.49 3.22 13.55
CA CYS A 81 7.21 2.52 13.50
C CYS A 81 7.26 1.33 12.53
N TYR A 82 7.94 1.48 11.39
CA TYR A 82 8.16 0.40 10.44
C TYR A 82 8.85 -0.81 11.10
N GLY A 83 9.92 -0.58 11.88
CA GLY A 83 10.59 -1.67 12.60
C GLY A 83 9.69 -2.38 13.62
N LEU A 84 8.79 -1.65 14.29
CA LEU A 84 7.82 -2.24 15.23
C LEU A 84 6.72 -3.02 14.51
N SER A 85 6.17 -2.47 13.42
CA SER A 85 5.16 -3.13 12.58
C SER A 85 5.71 -4.39 11.93
N TYR A 86 6.98 -4.39 11.54
CA TYR A 86 7.64 -5.55 10.97
C TYR A 86 7.73 -6.72 11.97
N ARG A 87 8.08 -6.45 13.25
CA ARG A 87 8.12 -7.50 14.29
C ARG A 87 6.74 -8.16 14.47
N ARG A 88 5.68 -7.35 14.61
CA ARG A 88 4.31 -7.88 14.73
C ARG A 88 3.86 -8.67 13.49
N GLN A 89 4.20 -8.23 12.27
CA GLN A 89 3.83 -9.00 11.07
C GLN A 89 4.57 -10.33 10.97
N SER A 90 5.82 -10.41 11.46
CA SER A 90 6.57 -11.66 11.52
C SER A 90 5.94 -12.67 12.49
N GLU A 91 5.38 -12.19 13.60
CA GLU A 91 4.70 -13.04 14.59
C GLU A 91 3.37 -13.58 14.04
N VAL A 92 2.57 -12.75 13.34
CA VAL A 92 1.29 -13.18 12.76
C VAL A 92 1.49 -14.23 11.65
N ARG A 93 2.50 -14.06 10.78
CA ARG A 93 2.82 -15.03 9.70
C ARG A 93 3.51 -16.31 10.21
N GLY A 94 4.02 -16.30 11.44
CA GLY A 94 4.56 -17.49 12.09
C GLY A 94 3.49 -18.39 12.70
N ASN A 95 2.23 -17.94 12.71
CA ASN A 95 1.10 -18.62 13.35
C ASN A 95 0.14 -19.29 12.34
N GLU A 96 0.55 -19.40 11.07
CA GLU A 96 -0.17 -20.07 9.97
C GLU A 96 0.45 -21.44 9.60
N PHE A 97 0.98 -22.18 10.59
CA PHE A 97 1.46 -23.56 10.42
C PHE A 97 0.87 -24.47 11.48
#